data_AF-A0A1W9R6K8-F1
#
_entry.id   AF-A0A1W9R6K8-F1
#
_cell.length_a   1.000
_cell.length_b   1.000
_cell.length_c   1.000
_cell.angle_alpha   90.00
_cell.angle_beta   90.00
_cell.angle_gamma   90.00
#
_symmetry.space_group_name_H-M   'P 1'
#
loop_
_entity.id
_entity.type
_entity.pdbx_description
1 polymer ?
#
loop_
_entity_poly.entity_id
_entity_poly.type
_entity_poly.pdbx_seq_one_letter_code
_entity_poly.pdbx_strand_id
1 'polypeptide(L)'
;MLFNDLRFIIRIKQDRLYLLGNNRKKQAEEIGERFIEYNQRYKLEIDNQGFKEKRVVELGKKKIKIPGIREEFWLVAIKGFGNKPMMLLTNLDKNPVIGKEIKTEYFT
;
A
#
# COMPACT_ATOMS: atom_id res chain seq x y z
N MET A 1 -15.66 -16.24 11.79
CA MET A 1 -14.63 -15.20 11.54
C MET A 1 -14.12 -15.42 10.13
N LEU A 2 -14.22 -14.43 9.23
CA LEU A 2 -14.07 -14.67 7.80
C LEU A 2 -12.60 -14.88 7.33
N PHE A 3 -11.59 -14.68 8.18
CA PHE A 3 -10.18 -14.57 7.74
C PHE A 3 -9.12 -15.19 8.67
N ASN A 4 -9.49 -16.01 9.66
CA ASN A 4 -8.52 -16.43 10.70
C ASN A 4 -7.29 -17.18 10.16
N ASP A 5 -7.42 -17.89 9.03
CA ASP A 5 -6.31 -18.70 8.48
C ASP A 5 -5.74 -18.15 7.15
N LEU A 6 -6.35 -17.11 6.58
CA LEU A 6 -5.93 -16.56 5.29
C LEU A 6 -5.08 -15.31 5.49
N ARG A 7 -3.83 -15.36 5.06
CA ARG A 7 -2.93 -14.20 4.97
C ARG A 7 -3.04 -13.60 3.58
N PHE A 8 -3.33 -12.30 3.47
CA PHE A 8 -3.48 -11.66 2.17
C PHE A 8 -2.81 -10.30 2.08
N ILE A 9 -2.41 -9.95 0.86
CA ILE A 9 -2.06 -8.59 0.44
C ILE A 9 -2.77 -8.39 -0.90
N ILE A 10 -3.68 -7.41 -0.97
CA ILE A 10 -4.43 -7.13 -2.19
C ILE A 10 -4.24 -5.67 -2.59
N ARG A 11 -4.04 -5.41 -3.89
CA ARG A 11 -4.06 -4.06 -4.43
C ARG A 11 -5.51 -3.58 -4.52
N ILE A 12 -5.78 -2.37 -4.04
CA ILE A 12 -7.14 -1.81 -4.01
C ILE A 12 -7.28 -0.62 -4.98
N LYS A 13 -8.53 -0.37 -5.38
CA LYS A 13 -8.88 0.90 -6.04
C LYS A 13 -8.88 2.04 -5.02
N GLN A 14 -8.38 3.20 -5.43
CA GLN A 14 -8.14 4.32 -4.52
C GLN A 14 -9.42 5.08 -4.12
N ASP A 15 -10.51 4.89 -4.87
CA ASP A 15 -11.84 5.45 -4.63
C ASP A 15 -12.65 4.71 -3.54
N ARG A 16 -12.17 3.54 -3.08
CA ARG A 16 -12.83 2.77 -2.02
C ARG A 16 -12.80 3.50 -0.68
N LEU A 17 -13.91 3.41 0.04
CA LEU A 17 -14.09 4.04 1.35
C LEU A 17 -13.66 3.11 2.49
N TYR A 18 -12.90 3.66 3.42
CA TYR A 18 -12.47 3.01 4.64
C TYR A 18 -12.75 3.90 5.85
N LEU A 19 -12.85 3.28 7.02
CA LEU A 19 -13.03 3.95 8.30
C LEU A 19 -11.67 4.13 8.98
N LEU A 20 -11.40 5.36 9.41
CA LEU A 20 -10.30 5.66 10.33
C LEU A 20 -10.77 5.47 11.79
N GLY A 21 -9.85 5.54 12.76
CA GLY A 21 -10.15 5.29 14.19
C GLY A 21 -11.24 6.18 14.81
N ASN A 22 -11.62 7.29 14.15
CA ASN A 22 -12.74 8.16 14.52
C ASN A 22 -14.05 7.85 13.77
N ASN A 23 -14.16 6.68 13.14
CA ASN A 23 -15.29 6.24 12.30
C ASN A 23 -15.61 7.16 11.12
N ARG A 24 -14.72 8.10 10.74
CA ARG A 24 -14.89 8.89 9.52
C ARG A 24 -14.57 8.04 8.30
N LYS A 25 -15.46 8.07 7.31
CA LYS A 25 -15.27 7.46 6.00
C LYS A 25 -14.35 8.35 5.16
N LYS A 26 -13.32 7.75 4.58
CA LYS A 26 -12.32 8.41 3.74
C LYS A 26 -11.96 7.51 2.57
N GLN A 27 -11.71 8.10 1.40
CA GLN A 27 -11.20 7.35 0.26
C GLN A 27 -9.77 6.88 0.55
N ALA A 28 -9.39 5.72 0.02
CA ALA A 28 -8.03 5.22 0.17
C ALA A 28 -6.97 6.20 -0.36
N GLU A 29 -7.27 6.92 -1.44
CA GLU A 29 -6.42 8.01 -1.95
C GLU A 29 -6.14 9.06 -0.86
N GLU A 30 -7.19 9.62 -0.28
CA GLU A 30 -7.09 10.66 0.75
C GLU A 30 -6.32 10.13 1.98
N ILE A 31 -6.55 8.88 2.38
CA ILE A 31 -5.82 8.22 3.46
C ILE A 31 -4.32 8.14 3.13
N GLY A 32 -3.99 7.69 1.93
CA GLY A 32 -2.62 7.59 1.44
C GLY A 32 -1.91 8.94 1.37
N GLU A 33 -2.61 10.02 1.03
CA GLU A 33 -2.01 11.34 0.90
C GLU A 33 -1.83 12.06 2.23
N ARG A 34 -2.81 11.96 3.14
CA ARG A 34 -2.91 12.85 4.31
C ARG A 34 -2.81 12.16 5.67
N PHE A 35 -3.01 10.85 5.73
CA PHE A 35 -3.19 10.14 7.00
C PHE A 35 -2.17 9.01 7.24
N ILE A 36 -1.30 8.75 6.25
CA ILE A 36 -0.16 7.83 6.35
C ILE A 36 1.14 8.63 6.48
N GLU A 37 1.92 8.30 7.50
CA GLU A 37 3.31 8.74 7.62
C GLU A 37 4.22 7.79 6.82
N TYR A 38 5.03 8.37 5.94
CA TYR A 38 5.95 7.63 5.09
C TYR A 38 7.33 7.57 5.74
N ASN A 39 7.48 6.67 6.72
CA ASN A 39 8.68 6.58 7.55
C ASN A 39 9.77 5.65 6.97
N GLN A 40 9.51 4.99 5.85
CA GLN A 40 10.48 4.14 5.17
C GLN A 40 10.78 4.68 3.78
N ARG A 41 12.07 4.78 3.46
CA ARG A 41 12.55 5.30 2.17
C ARG A 41 13.62 4.40 1.59
N TYR A 42 13.46 4.04 0.33
CA TYR A 42 14.34 3.15 -0.40
C TYR A 42 14.82 3.81 -1.70
N LYS A 43 16.07 3.57 -2.08
CA LYS A 43 16.58 3.85 -3.42
C LYS A 43 16.57 2.55 -4.19
N LEU A 44 15.77 2.49 -5.25
CA LEU A 44 15.67 1.34 -6.13
C LEU A 44 16.43 1.61 -7.42
N GLU A 45 17.14 0.62 -7.90
CA GLU A 45 17.66 0.58 -9.26
C GLU A 45 16.78 -0.41 -10.04
N ILE A 46 16.03 0.11 -11.01
CA ILE A 46 15.13 -0.66 -11.84
C ILE A 46 15.84 -0.86 -13.16
N ASP A 47 16.13 -2.11 -13.50
CA ASP A 47 16.62 -2.47 -14.83
C ASP A 47 15.43 -2.70 -15.75
N ASN A 48 15.27 -1.80 -16.71
CA ASN A 48 14.26 -1.91 -17.76
C ASN A 48 14.97 -2.13 -19.10
N GLN A 49 15.20 -3.41 -19.45
CA GLN A 49 15.82 -3.81 -20.72
C GLN A 49 17.19 -3.15 -20.97
N GLY A 50 18.03 -3.02 -19.93
CA GLY A 50 19.35 -2.40 -20.01
C GLY A 50 19.38 -0.92 -19.61
N PHE A 51 18.22 -0.28 -19.43
CA PHE A 51 18.14 1.06 -18.85
C PHE A 51 17.98 0.99 -17.33
N LYS A 52 19.02 1.40 -16.61
CA LYS A 52 19.02 1.47 -15.14
C LYS A 52 18.43 2.79 -14.68
N GLU A 53 17.20 2.74 -14.17
CA GLU A 53 16.57 3.90 -13.57
C GLU A 53 16.69 3.87 -12.04
N LYS A 54 17.18 4.96 -11.44
CA LYS A 54 17.20 5.12 -9.99
C LYS A 54 15.95 5.83 -9.52
N ARG A 55 15.11 5.16 -8.74
CA ARG A 55 13.90 5.73 -8.15
C ARG A 55 13.96 5.76 -6.63
N VAL A 56 13.35 6.79 -6.06
CA VAL A 56 13.11 6.86 -4.61
C VAL A 56 11.69 6.37 -4.37
N VAL A 57 11.56 5.37 -3.50
CA VAL A 57 10.26 4.82 -3.10
C VAL A 57 10.08 5.02 -1.61
N GLU A 58 8.89 5.45 -1.23
CA GLU A 58 8.52 5.68 0.16
C GLU A 58 7.34 4.81 0.54
N LEU A 59 7.37 4.22 1.74
CA LEU A 59 6.30 3.38 2.26
C LEU A 59 5.81 3.89 3.60
N GLY A 60 4.52 3.68 3.82
CA GLY A 60 3.87 3.84 5.12
C GLY A 60 2.66 2.92 5.24
N LYS A 61 2.16 2.75 6.46
CA LYS A 61 0.94 1.98 6.71
C LYS A 61 0.04 2.66 7.74
N LYS A 62 -1.28 2.48 7.61
CA LYS A 62 -2.28 2.92 8.60
C LYS A 62 -3.25 1.79 8.90
N LYS A 63 -3.65 1.69 10.16
CA LYS A 63 -4.74 0.81 10.57
C LYS A 63 -6.08 1.40 10.15
N ILE A 64 -6.93 0.61 9.50
CA ILE A 64 -8.24 1.01 9.00
C ILE A 64 -9.29 -0.07 9.28
N LYS A 65 -10.56 0.27 9.12
CA LYS A 65 -11.67 -0.70 9.05
C LYS A 65 -12.41 -0.59 7.74
N ILE A 66 -13.00 -1.70 7.29
CA ILE A 66 -13.91 -1.73 6.15
C ILE A 66 -15.33 -1.54 6.70
N PRO A 67 -16.16 -0.63 6.13
CA PRO A 67 -17.55 -0.48 6.56
C PRO A 67 -18.29 -1.84 6.59
N GLY A 68 -18.90 -2.16 7.72
CA GLY A 68 -19.63 -3.42 7.93
C GLY A 68 -18.77 -4.62 8.32
N ILE A 69 -17.44 -4.47 8.41
CA ILE A 69 -16.51 -5.50 8.88
C ILE A 69 -15.94 -5.08 10.23
N ARG A 70 -15.91 -5.99 11.20
CA ARG A 70 -15.47 -5.68 12.59
C ARG A 70 -13.95 -5.64 12.70
N GLU A 71 -13.28 -6.47 11.91
CA GLU A 71 -11.86 -6.65 11.87
C GLU A 71 -11.14 -5.40 11.35
N GLU A 72 -9.94 -5.16 11.89
CA GLU A 72 -9.04 -4.10 11.45
C GLU A 72 -8.03 -4.65 10.46
N PHE A 73 -7.67 -3.83 9.49
CA PHE A 73 -6.69 -4.14 8.48
C PHE A 73 -5.63 -3.05 8.40
N TRP A 74 -4.55 -3.34 7.71
CA TRP A 74 -3.52 -2.38 7.37
C TRP A 74 -3.68 -1.95 5.92
N LEU A 75 -3.75 -0.63 5.73
CA LEU A 75 -3.63 0.00 4.44
C LEU A 75 -2.17 0.47 4.28
N VAL A 76 -1.45 -0.13 3.32
CA VAL A 76 -0.08 0.22 2.95
C VAL A 76 -0.13 1.14 1.74
N ALA A 77 0.61 2.23 1.78
CA ALA A 77 0.77 3.15 0.66
C ALA A 77 2.22 3.15 0.18
N ILE A 78 2.41 3.15 -1.15
CA ILE A 78 3.71 3.15 -1.81
C ILE A 78 3.78 4.34 -2.76
N LYS A 79 4.71 5.27 -2.52
CA LYS A 79 4.98 6.44 -3.38
C LYS A 79 6.26 6.23 -4.19
N GLY A 80 6.35 6.86 -5.37
CA GLY A 80 7.57 6.88 -6.20
C GLY A 80 7.52 6.07 -7.50
N PHE A 81 6.45 5.30 -7.75
CA PHE A 81 6.25 4.58 -9.03
C PHE A 81 5.35 5.30 -10.04
N GLY A 82 4.70 6.40 -9.64
CA GLY A 82 3.82 7.20 -10.47
C GLY A 82 3.28 8.41 -9.73
N ASN A 83 2.32 9.12 -10.32
CA ASN A 83 1.76 10.36 -9.74
C ASN A 83 0.94 10.12 -8.46
N LYS A 84 0.24 8.98 -8.38
CA LYS A 84 -0.59 8.61 -7.23
C LYS A 84 0.04 7.43 -6.46
N PRO A 85 -0.11 7.38 -5.13
CA PRO A 85 0.37 6.25 -4.34
C PRO A 85 -0.31 4.93 -4.73
N MET A 86 0.44 3.83 -4.82
CA MET A 86 -0.16 2.50 -4.89
C MET A 86 -0.69 2.13 -3.51
N MET A 87 -1.93 1.63 -3.45
CA MET A 87 -2.59 1.26 -2.20
C MET A 87 -2.76 -0.26 -2.11
N LEU A 88 -2.27 -0.85 -1.01
CA LEU A 88 -2.42 -2.27 -0.70
C LEU A 88 -3.16 -2.45 0.62
N LEU A 89 -4.06 -3.42 0.70
CA LEU A 89 -4.79 -3.80 1.90
C LEU A 89 -4.30 -5.17 2.37
N THR A 90 -4.02 -5.32 3.66
CA THR A 90 -3.51 -6.57 4.24
C THR A 90 -4.02 -6.78 5.67
N ASN A 91 -4.18 -8.04 6.08
CA ASN A 91 -4.40 -8.41 7.48
C ASN A 91 -3.09 -8.74 8.23
N LEU A 92 -1.94 -8.56 7.61
CA LEU A 92 -0.63 -8.84 8.21
C LEU A 92 -0.13 -7.63 9.01
N ASP A 93 0.11 -7.83 10.30
CA ASP A 93 0.84 -6.84 11.09
C ASP A 93 2.35 -7.00 10.92
N LYS A 94 2.84 -6.57 9.76
CA LYS A 94 4.27 -6.47 9.46
C LYS A 94 4.57 -5.10 8.91
N ASN A 95 5.82 -4.65 9.08
CA ASN A 95 6.29 -3.47 8.38
C ASN A 95 6.45 -3.83 6.90
N PRO A 96 5.97 -2.98 5.97
CA PRO A 96 6.24 -3.20 4.56
C PRO A 96 7.76 -3.14 4.34
N VAL A 97 8.25 -3.89 3.37
CA VAL A 97 9.65 -3.89 2.93
C VAL A 97 9.67 -4.09 1.42
N ILE A 98 10.66 -3.51 0.74
CA ILE A 98 10.87 -3.75 -0.69
C ILE A 98 11.82 -4.93 -0.86
N GLY A 99 11.38 -5.97 -1.58
CA GLY A 99 12.22 -7.09 -1.98
C GLY A 99 13.22 -6.67 -3.06
N LYS A 100 14.38 -7.33 -3.12
CA LYS A 100 15.50 -6.96 -4.00
C LYS A 100 15.25 -7.15 -5.50
N GLU A 101 14.17 -7.78 -5.91
CA GLU A 101 13.85 -8.02 -7.32
C GLU A 101 12.48 -7.43 -7.68
N ILE A 102 12.48 -6.33 -8.42
CA ILE A 102 11.31 -5.88 -9.18
C ILE A 102 11.68 -6.09 -10.66
N LYS A 103 11.33 -7.25 -11.20
CA LYS A 103 11.33 -7.46 -12.66
C LYS A 103 10.02 -6.90 -13.18
N THR A 104 10.08 -5.75 -13.85
CA THR A 104 8.90 -5.17 -14.47
C THR A 104 8.61 -5.93 -15.76
N GLU A 105 7.89 -7.05 -15.67
CA GLU A 105 7.28 -7.65 -16.86
C GLU A 105 6.02 -6.86 -17.17
N TYR A 106 6.06 -6.11 -18.28
CA TYR A 106 4.88 -5.44 -18.82
C TYR A 106 3.90 -6.53 -19.28
N PHE A 107 2.79 -6.70 -18.55
CA PHE A 107 1.62 -7.35 -19.13
C PHE A 107 1.07 -6.41 -20.20
N THR A 108 1.35 -6.76 -21.46
CA THR A 108 0.80 -6.11 -22.67
C THR A 108 -0.64 -6.55 -22.87
#